data_AF-A7HP91-F1
#
_entry.id   AF-A7HP91-F1
#
_cell.length_a   1.000
_cell.length_b   1.000
_cell.length_c   1.000
_cell.angle_alpha   90.00
_cell.angle_beta   90.00
_cell.angle_gamma   90.00
#
_symmetry.space_group_name_H-M   'P 1'
#
loop_
_entity.id
_entity.type
_entity.pdbx_description
1 polymer ?
#
loop_
_entity_poly.entity_id
_entity_poly.type
_entity_poly.pdbx_seq_one_letter_code
_entity_poly.pdbx_strand_id
1 'polypeptide(L)'
;MVNRKDIEARINERTNQILKYAELAIPNERTFEFFRSCVLDALGHKGLRSDITALLDHGGKDGLEAWNGMGRSHTGRKGGAP
;
A
#
# COMPACT_ATOMS: atom_id res chain seq x y z
N MET A 1 -15.06 -18.42 -4.55
CA MET A 1 -14.97 -17.30 -3.59
C MET A 1 -13.52 -17.11 -3.22
N VAL A 2 -13.02 -15.88 -3.23
CA VAL A 2 -11.63 -15.60 -2.82
C VAL A 2 -11.56 -15.61 -1.30
N ASN A 3 -10.64 -16.39 -0.72
CA ASN A 3 -10.48 -16.49 0.72
C ASN A 3 -9.57 -15.37 1.23
N ARG A 4 -10.11 -14.51 2.10
CA ARG A 4 -9.36 -13.39 2.69
C ARG A 4 -8.08 -13.84 3.39
N LYS A 5 -8.12 -14.96 4.12
CA LYS A 5 -6.95 -15.49 4.83
C LYS A 5 -5.82 -15.88 3.87
N ASP A 6 -6.16 -16.43 2.71
CA ASP A 6 -5.17 -16.84 1.71
C ASP A 6 -4.50 -15.63 1.06
N ILE A 7 -5.24 -14.52 0.86
CA ILE A 7 -4.66 -13.27 0.37
C ILE A 7 -3.74 -12.66 1.43
N GLU A 8 -4.17 -12.58 2.69
CA GLU A 8 -3.34 -12.05 3.78
C GLU A 8 -2.05 -12.86 3.94
N ALA A 9 -2.13 -14.19 3.85
CA ALA A 9 -0.96 -15.07 3.87
C ALA A 9 0.00 -14.76 2.71
N ARG A 10 -0.52 -14.56 1.49
CA ARG A 10 0.30 -14.21 0.31
C ARG A 10 0.95 -12.82 0.45
N ILE A 11 0.25 -11.83 1.01
CA ILE A 11 0.83 -10.49 1.26
C ILE A 11 1.97 -10.61 2.27
N ASN A 12 1.78 -11.37 3.35
CA ASN A 12 2.83 -11.59 4.34
C ASN A 12 4.05 -12.32 3.74
N GLU A 13 3.83 -13.36 2.95
CA GLU A 13 4.89 -14.08 2.25
C GLU A 13 5.71 -13.15 1.35
N ARG A 14 5.05 -12.33 0.53
CA ARG A 14 5.72 -11.38 -0.37
C ARG A 14 6.44 -10.27 0.37
N THR A 15 5.83 -9.74 1.43
CA THR A 15 6.48 -8.77 2.33
C THR A 15 7.79 -9.32 2.87
N ASN A 16 7.76 -10.54 3.43
CA ASN A 16 8.96 -11.18 3.98
C ASN A 16 10.04 -11.43 2.93
N GLN A 17 9.64 -11.82 1.71
CA GLN A 17 10.57 -12.04 0.61
C GLN A 17 11.28 -10.73 0.19
N ILE A 18 10.53 -9.63 0.07
CA ILE A 18 11.08 -8.30 -0.24
C ILE A 18 12.09 -7.87 0.83
N LEU A 19 11.73 -8.03 2.11
CA LEU A 19 12.61 -7.66 3.22
C LEU A 19 13.89 -8.49 3.23
N LYS A 20 13.82 -9.80 2.95
CA LYS A 20 15.00 -10.66 2.81
C LYS A 20 15.95 -10.19 1.71
N TYR A 21 15.41 -9.82 0.55
CA TYR A 21 16.23 -9.31 -0.55
C TYR A 21 16.86 -7.95 -0.21
N ALA A 22 16.12 -7.09 0.48
CA ALA A 22 16.61 -5.80 0.91
C ALA A 22 17.71 -5.92 1.96
N GLU A 23 17.61 -6.87 2.90
CA GLU A 23 18.65 -7.12 3.91
C GLU A 23 19.99 -7.51 3.26
N LEU A 24 19.96 -8.27 2.17
CA LEU A 24 21.15 -8.63 1.40
C LEU A 24 21.70 -7.48 0.54
N ALA A 25 20.84 -6.59 0.07
CA ALA A 25 21.19 -5.53 -0.87
C ALA A 25 21.53 -4.18 -0.20
N ILE A 26 21.05 -3.94 1.01
CA ILE A 26 21.21 -2.68 1.74
C ILE A 26 22.20 -2.89 2.89
N PRO A 27 23.49 -2.53 2.70
CA PRO A 27 24.52 -2.75 3.72
C PRO A 27 24.42 -1.81 4.93
N ASN A 28 23.67 -0.71 4.81
CA ASN A 28 23.49 0.26 5.89
C ASN A 28 22.23 -0.08 6.71
N GLU A 29 22.41 -0.39 7.99
CA GLU A 29 21.34 -0.78 8.91
C GLU A 29 20.23 0.29 9.00
N ARG A 30 20.57 1.57 9.15
CA ARG A 30 19.58 2.65 9.23
C ARG A 30 18.77 2.79 7.96
N THR A 31 19.40 2.63 6.80
CA THR A 31 18.69 2.63 5.50
C THR A 31 17.78 1.42 5.37
N PHE A 32 18.23 0.25 5.84
CA PHE A 32 17.41 -0.96 5.85
C PHE A 32 16.20 -0.82 6.79
N GLU A 33 16.37 -0.28 7.99
CA GLU A 33 15.26 -0.02 8.92
C GLU A 33 14.22 0.92 8.32
N PHE A 34 14.67 2.00 7.67
CA PHE A 34 13.78 2.93 6.98
C PHE A 34 13.02 2.22 5.84
N PHE A 35 13.73 1.47 5.00
CA PHE A 35 13.11 0.69 3.93
C PHE A 35 12.09 -0.32 4.48
N ARG A 36 12.43 -1.03 5.55
CA ARG A 36 11.55 -1.97 6.24
C ARG A 36 10.27 -1.29 6.71
N SER A 37 10.37 -0.10 7.32
CA SER A 37 9.19 0.67 7.72
C SER A 37 8.31 1.01 6.52
N CYS A 38 8.90 1.49 5.42
CA CYS A 38 8.14 1.82 4.20
C CYS A 38 7.40 0.62 3.62
N VAL A 39 8.04 -0.56 3.57
CA VAL A 39 7.42 -1.78 3.07
C VAL A 39 6.27 -2.23 3.98
N LEU A 40 6.46 -2.18 5.30
CA LEU A 40 5.41 -2.56 6.26
C LEU A 40 4.23 -1.59 6.24
N ASP A 41 4.46 -0.29 6.05
CA ASP A 41 3.39 0.69 5.91
C ASP A 41 2.62 0.49 4.60
N ALA A 42 3.32 0.28 3.49
CA ALA A 42 2.72 0.11 2.17
C ALA A 42 1.92 -1.20 2.03
N LEU A 43 2.41 -2.30 2.61
CA LEU A 43 1.78 -3.61 2.49
C LEU A 43 0.91 -3.98 3.71
N GLY A 44 1.01 -3.21 4.79
CA GLY A 44 0.31 -3.44 6.04
C GLY A 44 -1.14 -2.96 6.04
N HIS A 45 -1.69 -2.83 7.26
CA HIS A 45 -3.11 -2.57 7.52
C HIS A 45 -3.63 -1.23 7.02
N LYS A 46 -2.77 -0.26 6.72
CA LYS A 46 -3.14 1.06 6.20
C LYS A 46 -2.86 1.22 4.70
N GLY A 47 -2.30 0.20 4.04
CA GLY A 47 -1.97 0.21 2.62
C GLY A 47 -2.69 -0.90 1.88
N LEU A 48 -1.94 -1.74 1.17
CA LEU A 48 -2.49 -2.75 0.29
C LEU A 48 -3.51 -3.69 0.97
N ARG A 49 -3.30 -4.04 2.24
CA ARG A 49 -4.22 -4.93 2.97
C ARG A 49 -5.58 -4.28 3.23
N SER A 50 -5.64 -2.98 3.54
CA SER A 50 -6.91 -2.26 3.67
C SER A 50 -7.60 -2.10 2.32
N ASP A 51 -6.84 -1.81 1.26
CA ASP A 51 -7.40 -1.60 -0.08
C ASP A 51 -8.06 -2.89 -0.60
N ILE A 52 -7.38 -4.02 -0.44
CA ILE A 52 -7.92 -5.34 -0.81
C ILE A 52 -9.15 -5.67 0.04
N THR A 53 -9.11 -5.36 1.34
CA THR A 53 -10.26 -5.58 2.22
C THR A 53 -11.48 -4.79 1.74
N ALA A 54 -11.29 -3.51 1.43
CA ALA A 54 -12.33 -2.65 0.88
C ALA A 54 -12.85 -3.18 -0.47
N LEU A 55 -11.96 -3.60 -1.37
CA LEU A 55 -12.37 -4.17 -2.67
C LEU A 55 -13.15 -5.48 -2.54
N LEU A 56 -12.79 -6.34 -1.58
CA LEU A 56 -13.53 -7.57 -1.32
C LEU A 56 -14.89 -7.31 -0.65
N ASP A 57 -14.98 -6.30 0.21
CA ASP A 57 -16.20 -5.94 0.93
C ASP A 57 -17.18 -5.13 0.05
N HIS A 58 -16.66 -4.28 -0.84
CA HIS A 58 -17.46 -3.41 -1.74
C HIS A 58 -17.60 -3.96 -3.17
N GLY A 59 -16.80 -4.95 -3.57
CA GLY A 59 -16.84 -5.61 -4.88
C GLY A 59 -18.12 -6.39 -5.19
N GLY A 60 -19.11 -6.37 -4.29
CA GLY A 60 -20.46 -6.89 -4.52
C GLY A 60 -21.52 -5.84 -4.87
N LYS A 61 -21.25 -4.53 -4.75
CA LYS A 61 -22.31 -3.51 -4.96
C LYS A 61 -21.94 -2.30 -5.84
N ASP A 62 -20.71 -1.79 -5.85
CA ASP A 62 -20.46 -0.43 -6.40
C ASP A 62 -19.27 -0.34 -7.37
N GLY A 63 -19.01 -1.39 -8.15
CA GLY A 63 -17.85 -1.50 -9.04
C GLY A 63 -17.73 -0.50 -10.20
N LEU A 64 -18.60 0.51 -10.30
CA LEU A 64 -18.54 1.53 -11.37
C LEU A 64 -18.23 2.95 -10.89
N GLU A 65 -18.43 3.30 -9.62
CA GLU A 65 -18.31 4.71 -9.18
C GLU A 65 -17.04 5.04 -8.38
N ALA A 66 -16.37 4.04 -7.80
CA ALA A 66 -15.21 4.30 -6.93
C ALA A 66 -13.90 4.62 -7.69
N TRP A 67 -13.82 4.37 -9.01
CA TRP A 67 -12.59 4.64 -9.77
C TRP A 67 -12.45 6.09 -10.26
N ASN A 68 -13.50 6.92 -10.10
CA ASN A 68 -13.45 8.36 -10.43
C ASN A 68 -13.00 9.25 -9.25
N GLY A 69 -12.44 8.67 -8.20
CA GLY A 69 -11.96 9.37 -7.00
C GLY A 69 -10.50 9.84 -7.06
N MET A 70 -10.22 10.80 -7.95
CA MET A 70 -9.27 11.90 -7.71
C MET A 70 -7.81 11.53 -7.35
N GLY A 71 -6.96 11.53 -8.39
CA GLY A 71 -5.52 11.59 -8.25
C GLY A 71 -5.04 12.73 -7.35
N ARG A 72 -4.03 12.43 -6.54
CA ARG A 72 -3.22 13.39 -5.78
C ARG A 72 -2.83 14.58 -6.67
N SER A 73 -3.46 15.74 -6.43
CA SER A 73 -2.99 17.04 -6.91
C SER A 73 -2.67 17.92 -5.71
N HIS A 74 -1.54 17.64 -5.06
CA HIS A 74 -0.87 18.65 -4.24
C HIS A 74 0.12 19.37 -5.16
N THR A 75 -0.16 20.64 -5.48
CA THR A 75 0.78 21.79 -5.46
C THR A 75 0.16 22.95 -6.24
N GLY A 76 -0.04 24.11 -5.60
CA GLY A 76 -0.35 25.35 -6.30
C GLY A 76 -1.19 26.36 -5.52
N ARG A 77 -0.62 26.89 -4.44
CA ARG A 77 -1.12 28.04 -3.65
C ARG A 77 -1.44 29.23 -4.58
N LYS A 78 -2.72 29.60 -4.72
CA LYS A 78 -3.12 30.87 -5.36
C LYS A 78 -2.79 32.02 -4.41
N GLY A 79 -1.69 32.73 -4.68
CA GLY A 79 -1.47 34.09 -4.20
C GLY A 79 -2.25 35.05 -5.08
N GLY A 80 -3.11 35.87 -4.48
CA GLY A 80 -3.82 36.96 -5.15
C GLY A 80 -3.04 38.26 -5.11
N ALA A 81 -2.93 38.91 -6.26
CA ALA A 81 -2.72 40.34 -6.55
C ALA A 81 -2.38 40.45 -8.06
N PRO A 82 -2.67 41.56 -8.77
CA PRO A 82 -2.88 42.93 -8.29
C PRO A 82 -4.34 43.33 -8.06
#